data_AF-A0A821YSG3-F1
#
_entry.id   AF-A0A821YSG3-F1
#
_cell.length_a   1.000
_cell.length_b   1.000
_cell.length_c   1.000
_cell.angle_alpha   90.00
_cell.angle_beta   90.00
_cell.angle_gamma   90.00
#
_symmetry.space_group_name_H-M   'P 1'
#
loop_
_entity.id
_entity.type
_entity.pdbx_description
1 polymer ?
#
loop_
_entity_poly.entity_id
_entity_poly.type
_entity_poly.pdbx_seq_one_letter_code
_entity_poly.pdbx_strand_id
1 'polypeptide(L)'
;MLGEDSHFKLYFEKLRRSPLPVVPFIANNQTRIAQMKEKHNVIVLPTGETLINFRKFQQIGEHLCEIQQYQNMPYDIAPNYDIQRELKRLNPMKGFQDENTFQNYLVTRKEYIEPADSSPRVFAIRRPTHTWRSQSRVSRLFMIPSTSFNSHSRTTSQSDEHHQQKSNTDLIPRELALLFSKTQFEK
;
A
#
# COMPACT_ATOMS: atom_id res chain seq x y z
N MET A 1 -18.87 -13.71 -20.19
CA MET A 1 -19.57 -13.39 -18.93
C MET A 1 -18.52 -13.29 -17.84
N LEU A 2 -18.05 -12.07 -17.54
CA LEU A 2 -17.19 -11.80 -16.38
C LEU A 2 -18.12 -11.79 -15.18
N GLY A 3 -18.00 -12.80 -14.31
CA GLY A 3 -18.88 -13.00 -13.17
C GLY A 3 -18.81 -11.80 -12.22
N GLU A 4 -19.93 -11.52 -11.56
CA GLU A 4 -20.03 -10.55 -10.48
C GLU A 4 -18.87 -10.73 -9.50
N ASP A 5 -17.90 -9.82 -9.56
CA ASP A 5 -16.68 -9.87 -8.76
C ASP A 5 -17.07 -9.80 -7.29
N SER A 6 -16.96 -10.94 -6.61
CA SER A 6 -17.36 -11.10 -5.23
C SER A 6 -16.51 -10.18 -4.34
N HIS A 7 -17.00 -8.98 -4.01
CA HIS A 7 -16.42 -8.00 -3.07
C HIS A 7 -14.94 -8.21 -2.67
N PHE A 8 -14.00 -8.07 -3.61
CA PHE A 8 -12.54 -8.22 -3.40
C PHE A 8 -12.05 -9.61 -2.89
N LYS A 9 -12.83 -10.68 -3.02
CA LYS A 9 -12.52 -12.03 -2.52
C LYS A 9 -11.18 -12.56 -3.03
N LEU A 10 -10.96 -12.52 -4.35
CA LEU A 10 -9.71 -12.95 -4.98
C LEU A 10 -8.51 -12.10 -4.53
N TYR A 11 -8.74 -10.81 -4.33
CA TYR A 11 -7.72 -9.89 -3.82
C TYR A 11 -7.29 -10.28 -2.39
N PHE A 12 -8.24 -10.56 -1.48
CA PHE A 12 -7.90 -10.97 -0.12
C PHE A 12 -7.23 -12.34 -0.05
N GLU A 13 -7.71 -13.29 -0.85
CA GLU A 13 -7.09 -14.61 -0.94
C GLU A 13 -5.62 -14.50 -1.37
N LYS A 14 -5.35 -13.63 -2.35
CA LYS A 14 -3.99 -13.34 -2.79
C LYS A 14 -3.18 -12.60 -1.73
N LEU A 15 -3.75 -11.59 -1.08
CA LEU A 15 -3.06 -10.79 -0.07
C LEU A 15 -2.60 -11.66 1.11
N ARG A 16 -3.47 -12.52 1.62
CA ARG A 16 -3.16 -13.43 2.75
C ARG A 16 -2.14 -14.52 2.42
N ARG A 17 -2.04 -14.89 1.14
CA ARG A 17 -1.04 -15.87 0.66
C ARG A 17 0.30 -15.24 0.27
N SER A 18 0.34 -13.92 0.08
CA SER A 18 1.56 -13.24 -0.36
C SER A 18 2.54 -13.13 0.81
N PRO A 19 3.83 -13.43 0.60
CA PRO A 19 4.83 -13.17 1.62
C PRO A 19 4.94 -11.67 1.85
N LEU A 20 5.13 -11.27 3.10
CA LEU A 20 5.52 -9.92 3.43
C LEU A 20 6.95 -9.66 2.90
N PRO A 21 7.34 -8.41 2.57
CA PRO A 21 6.60 -7.16 2.69
C PRO A 21 5.62 -6.95 1.52
N VAL A 22 4.42 -6.45 1.82
CA VAL A 22 3.35 -6.22 0.84
C VAL A 22 2.66 -4.88 1.12
N VAL A 23 2.28 -4.15 0.06
CA VAL A 23 1.46 -2.94 0.15
C VAL A 23 0.00 -3.29 -0.12
N PRO A 24 -0.87 -3.36 0.91
CA PRO A 24 -2.30 -3.59 0.71
C PRO A 24 -3.00 -2.35 0.16
N PHE A 25 -4.12 -2.57 -0.54
CA PHE A 25 -5.05 -1.52 -0.94
C PHE A 25 -5.78 -0.94 0.27
N ILE A 26 -5.51 0.33 0.57
CA ILE A 26 -5.94 1.00 1.79
C ILE A 26 -7.46 1.23 1.83
N ALA A 27 -8.09 1.54 0.69
CA ALA A 27 -9.49 1.95 0.68
C ALA A 27 -10.43 0.86 1.20
N ASN A 28 -10.09 -0.41 0.96
CA ASN A 28 -10.85 -1.52 1.51
C ASN A 28 -10.92 -1.49 3.06
N ASN A 29 -9.80 -1.19 3.70
CA ASN A 29 -9.73 -1.11 5.16
C ASN A 29 -10.47 0.12 5.68
N GLN A 30 -10.39 1.25 4.95
CA GLN A 30 -11.15 2.46 5.25
C GLN A 30 -12.65 2.19 5.22
N THR A 31 -13.17 1.52 4.18
CA THR A 31 -14.59 1.17 4.05
C THR A 31 -15.04 0.27 5.21
N ARG A 32 -14.28 -0.77 5.54
CA ARG A 32 -14.58 -1.65 6.69
C ARG A 32 -14.68 -0.84 7.97
N ILE A 33 -13.65 -0.04 8.31
CA ILE A 33 -13.62 0.78 9.52
C ILE A 33 -14.77 1.78 9.55
N ALA A 34 -15.07 2.46 8.45
CA ALA A 34 -16.19 3.39 8.34
C ALA A 34 -17.53 2.69 8.62
N GLN A 35 -17.78 1.54 7.98
CA GLN A 35 -19.00 0.75 8.19
C GLN A 35 -19.17 0.28 9.63
N MET A 36 -18.09 -0.13 10.32
CA MET A 36 -18.20 -0.44 11.76
C MET A 36 -18.44 0.81 12.59
N LYS A 37 -17.80 1.94 12.26
CA LYS A 37 -17.97 3.20 13.00
C LYS A 37 -19.40 3.73 12.95
N GLU A 38 -20.12 3.50 11.85
CA GLU A 38 -21.54 3.87 11.69
C GLU A 38 -22.49 3.07 12.60
N LYS A 39 -22.09 1.89 13.08
CA LYS A 39 -22.92 1.08 13.99
C LYS A 39 -23.07 1.74 15.36
N HIS A 40 -24.17 1.49 16.08
CA HIS A 40 -24.38 2.03 17.43
C HIS A 40 -23.29 1.60 18.44
N ASN A 41 -22.80 2.56 19.23
CA ASN A 41 -21.81 2.36 20.28
C ASN A 41 -22.38 1.68 21.54
N VAL A 42 -23.71 1.63 21.64
CA VAL A 42 -24.44 1.18 22.83
C VAL A 42 -25.48 0.14 22.39
N ILE A 43 -25.71 -0.85 23.24
CA ILE A 43 -26.77 -1.84 23.14
C ILE A 43 -27.79 -1.51 24.22
N VAL A 44 -29.06 -1.39 23.84
CA VAL A 44 -30.17 -1.23 24.79
C VAL A 44 -30.72 -2.62 25.09
N LEU A 45 -30.68 -3.04 26.35
CA LEU A 45 -31.24 -4.31 26.77
C LEU A 45 -32.77 -4.23 26.88
N PRO A 46 -33.49 -5.37 26.83
CA PRO A 46 -34.94 -5.41 27.08
C PRO A 46 -35.34 -4.86 28.46
N THR A 47 -34.39 -4.84 29.41
CA THR A 47 -34.54 -4.27 30.76
C THR A 47 -34.48 -2.73 30.79
N GLY A 48 -34.17 -2.07 29.67
CA GLY A 48 -34.00 -0.62 29.57
C GLY A 48 -32.59 -0.12 29.90
N GLU A 49 -31.70 -0.99 30.35
CA GLU A 49 -30.29 -0.66 30.61
C GLU A 49 -29.51 -0.45 29.32
N THR A 50 -28.61 0.53 29.31
CA THR A 50 -27.73 0.85 28.19
C THR A 50 -26.31 0.38 28.47
N LEU A 51 -25.80 -0.53 27.63
CA LEU A 51 -24.45 -1.10 27.76
C LEU A 51 -23.56 -0.71 26.58
N ILE A 52 -22.27 -0.53 26.82
CA ILE A 52 -21.30 -0.27 25.76
C ILE A 52 -21.17 -1.52 24.87
N ASN A 53 -21.18 -1.30 23.55
CA ASN A 53 -21.02 -2.35 22.57
C ASN A 53 -19.53 -2.71 22.37
N PHE A 54 -18.93 -3.46 23.30
CA PHE A 54 -17.53 -3.90 23.19
C PHE A 54 -17.27 -4.75 21.94
N ARG A 55 -18.27 -5.48 21.43
CA ARG A 55 -18.13 -6.27 20.20
C ARG A 55 -17.79 -5.40 19.00
N LYS A 56 -18.38 -4.20 18.90
CA LYS A 56 -18.02 -3.22 17.86
C LYS A 56 -16.55 -2.83 17.97
N PHE A 57 -16.07 -2.49 19.17
CA PHE A 57 -14.68 -2.08 19.37
C PHE A 57 -13.68 -3.21 19.12
N GLN A 58 -14.04 -4.45 19.50
CA GLN A 58 -13.24 -5.63 19.18
C GLN A 58 -13.08 -5.79 17.65
N GLN A 59 -14.17 -5.70 16.89
CA GLN A 59 -14.11 -5.79 15.43
C GLN A 59 -13.24 -4.69 14.81
N ILE A 60 -13.34 -3.45 15.29
CA ILE A 60 -12.46 -2.36 14.85
C ILE A 60 -10.99 -2.70 15.18
N GLY A 61 -10.72 -3.20 16.39
CA GLY A 61 -9.39 -3.63 16.82
C GLY A 61 -8.80 -4.75 15.94
N GLU A 62 -9.61 -5.74 15.56
CA GLU A 62 -9.22 -6.82 14.66
C GLU A 62 -8.77 -6.28 13.29
N HIS A 63 -9.52 -5.35 12.71
CA HIS A 63 -9.15 -4.72 11.44
C HIS A 63 -7.90 -3.85 11.55
N LEU A 64 -7.71 -3.16 12.66
CA LEU A 64 -6.49 -2.37 12.89
C LEU A 64 -5.27 -3.26 13.07
N CYS A 65 -5.41 -4.40 13.76
CA CYS A 65 -4.35 -5.39 13.91
C CYS A 65 -3.93 -5.96 12.55
N GLU A 66 -4.90 -6.29 11.68
CA GLU A 66 -4.64 -6.72 10.29
C GLU A 66 -3.83 -5.66 9.51
N ILE A 67 -4.14 -4.37 9.67
CA ILE A 67 -3.38 -3.29 9.02
C ILE A 67 -1.94 -3.23 9.56
N GLN A 68 -1.77 -3.27 10.88
CA GLN A 68 -0.46 -3.16 11.51
C GLN A 68 0.47 -4.30 11.10
N GLN A 69 -0.06 -5.52 10.91
CA GLN A 69 0.71 -6.66 10.44
C GLN A 69 1.46 -6.37 9.13
N TYR A 70 0.83 -5.64 8.20
CA TYR A 70 1.44 -5.29 6.90
C TYR A 70 2.42 -4.11 6.98
N GLN A 71 2.39 -3.32 8.06
CA GLN A 71 3.25 -2.13 8.23
C GLN A 71 4.60 -2.43 8.87
N ASN A 72 4.70 -3.54 9.60
CA ASN A 72 5.85 -3.81 10.47
C ASN A 72 7.12 -4.27 9.74
N MET A 73 7.05 -4.60 8.44
CA MET A 73 8.24 -5.00 7.67
C MET A 73 8.46 -4.10 6.45
N PRO A 74 9.62 -3.41 6.37
CA PRO A 74 9.96 -2.58 5.22
C PRO A 74 10.40 -3.45 4.03
N TYR A 75 10.37 -2.85 2.84
CA TYR A 75 11.01 -3.43 1.66
C TYR A 75 12.53 -3.30 1.74
N ASP A 76 13.23 -4.37 1.37
CA ASP A 76 14.68 -4.37 1.17
C ASP A 76 15.02 -3.95 -0.28
N ILE A 77 14.85 -2.65 -0.56
CA ILE A 77 15.15 -2.05 -1.87
C ILE A 77 15.96 -0.78 -1.64
N ALA A 78 17.09 -0.67 -2.32
CA ALA A 78 17.93 0.53 -2.24
C ALA A 78 17.19 1.76 -2.78
N PRO A 79 17.14 2.88 -2.03
CA PRO A 79 16.45 4.07 -2.48
C PRO A 79 17.21 4.75 -3.63
N ASN A 80 16.52 5.02 -4.74
CA ASN A 80 17.01 5.94 -5.77
C ASN A 80 16.37 7.32 -5.55
N TYR A 81 17.16 8.27 -5.04
CA TYR A 81 16.67 9.59 -4.65
C TYR A 81 16.18 10.44 -5.83
N ASP A 82 16.77 10.27 -7.02
CA ASP A 82 16.34 11.02 -8.21
C ASP A 82 14.96 10.55 -8.67
N ILE A 83 14.76 9.24 -8.80
CA ILE A 83 13.46 8.66 -9.17
C ILE A 83 12.41 9.01 -8.11
N GLN A 84 12.75 8.89 -6.82
CA GLN A 84 11.83 9.27 -5.74
C GLN A 84 11.44 10.75 -5.81
N ARG A 85 12.40 11.65 -6.08
CA ARG A 85 12.13 13.08 -6.21
C ARG A 85 11.21 13.38 -7.38
N GLU A 86 11.42 12.74 -8.53
CA GLU A 86 10.56 12.92 -9.70
C GLU A 86 9.14 12.38 -9.45
N LEU A 87 9.00 11.19 -8.86
CA LEU A 87 7.69 10.64 -8.51
C LEU A 87 6.94 11.50 -7.48
N LYS A 88 7.64 12.09 -6.50
CA LYS A 88 7.05 13.01 -5.53
C LYS A 88 6.63 14.36 -6.14
N ARG A 89 7.31 14.81 -7.19
CA ARG A 89 7.01 16.08 -7.88
C ARG A 89 5.99 15.92 -9.00
N LEU A 90 5.65 14.69 -9.38
CA LEU A 90 4.72 14.40 -10.45
C LEU A 90 3.35 15.03 -10.15
N ASN A 91 2.94 15.98 -10.99
CA ASN A 91 1.64 16.60 -10.93
C ASN A 91 0.99 16.53 -12.32
N PRO A 92 0.15 15.50 -12.60
CA PRO A 92 -0.49 15.34 -13.90
C PRO A 92 -1.55 16.42 -14.19
N MET A 93 -2.09 17.07 -13.15
CA MET A 93 -3.09 18.12 -13.27
C MET A 93 -2.48 19.53 -13.40
N LYS A 94 -1.15 19.64 -13.49
CA LYS A 94 -0.48 20.94 -13.57
C LYS A 94 -0.97 21.72 -14.80
N GLY A 95 -1.52 22.91 -14.56
CA GLY A 95 -2.06 23.79 -15.61
C GLY A 95 -3.57 23.65 -15.84
N PHE A 96 -4.23 22.71 -15.16
CA PHE A 96 -5.68 22.63 -15.08
C PHE A 96 -6.18 23.33 -13.82
N GLN A 97 -7.36 23.95 -13.90
CA GLN A 97 -7.96 24.67 -12.76
C GLN A 97 -8.66 23.71 -11.79
N ASP A 98 -9.24 22.63 -12.30
CA ASP A 98 -10.07 21.68 -11.57
C ASP A 98 -9.97 20.26 -12.15
N GLU A 99 -10.38 19.28 -11.34
CA GLU A 99 -10.40 17.85 -11.71
C GLU A 99 -11.34 17.56 -12.88
N ASN A 100 -12.50 18.23 -12.95
CA ASN A 100 -13.46 17.95 -14.03
C ASN A 100 -12.90 18.40 -15.37
N THR A 101 -12.27 19.57 -15.46
CA THR A 101 -11.61 20.00 -16.70
C THR A 101 -10.48 19.05 -17.10
N PHE A 102 -9.70 18.54 -16.13
CA PHE A 102 -8.66 17.55 -16.43
C PHE A 102 -9.26 16.24 -16.96
N GLN A 103 -10.31 15.71 -16.33
CA GLN A 103 -10.98 14.48 -16.77
C GLN A 103 -11.63 14.66 -18.15
N ASN A 104 -12.30 15.78 -18.38
CA ASN A 104 -12.90 16.13 -19.67
C ASN A 104 -11.83 16.18 -20.76
N TYR A 105 -10.67 16.80 -20.48
CA TYR A 105 -9.54 16.81 -21.40
C TYR A 105 -9.06 15.39 -21.75
N LEU A 106 -8.94 14.50 -20.77
CA LEU A 106 -8.53 13.10 -21.01
C LEU A 106 -9.55 12.35 -21.88
N VAL A 107 -10.85 12.55 -21.64
CA VAL A 107 -11.93 11.93 -22.44
C VAL A 107 -11.88 12.45 -23.88
N THR A 108 -11.84 13.77 -24.09
CA THR A 108 -11.72 14.36 -25.42
C THR A 108 -10.44 13.91 -26.14
N ARG A 109 -9.33 13.80 -25.41
CA ARG A 109 -8.07 13.32 -25.98
C ARG A 109 -8.16 11.84 -26.37
N LYS A 110 -8.82 11.02 -25.57
CA LYS A 110 -9.09 9.61 -25.90
C LYS A 110 -9.95 9.52 -27.17
N GLU A 111 -11.05 10.26 -27.28
CA GLU A 111 -11.92 10.26 -28.48
C GLU A 111 -11.18 10.73 -29.73
N TYR A 112 -10.29 11.71 -29.57
CA TYR A 112 -9.40 12.13 -30.65
C TYR A 112 -8.40 11.02 -31.05
N ILE A 113 -7.88 10.24 -30.09
CA ILE A 113 -6.92 9.16 -30.34
C ILE A 113 -7.58 7.87 -30.85
N GLU A 114 -8.78 7.58 -30.39
CA GLU A 114 -9.52 6.38 -30.76
C GLU A 114 -10.98 6.81 -30.97
N PRO A 115 -11.30 7.34 -32.16
CA PRO A 115 -12.66 7.76 -32.45
C PRO A 115 -13.59 6.54 -32.44
N ALA A 116 -14.81 6.75 -31.94
CA ALA A 116 -15.79 5.68 -31.76
C ALA A 116 -16.43 5.21 -33.07
N ASP A 117 -16.42 6.06 -34.08
CA ASP A 117 -16.88 5.74 -35.43
C ASP A 117 -15.76 5.05 -36.23
N SER A 118 -16.11 4.49 -37.40
CA SER A 118 -15.15 3.87 -38.32
C SER A 118 -14.23 4.88 -39.02
N SER A 119 -14.13 6.11 -38.50
CA SER A 119 -13.30 7.15 -39.10
C SER A 119 -11.83 6.75 -39.09
N PRO A 120 -11.07 7.10 -40.15
CA PRO A 120 -9.67 6.76 -40.22
C PRO A 120 -8.90 7.48 -39.11
N ARG A 121 -8.17 6.71 -38.31
CA ARG A 121 -7.29 7.20 -37.25
C ARG A 121 -6.26 8.19 -37.80
N VAL A 122 -6.31 9.45 -37.37
CA VAL A 122 -5.35 10.48 -37.78
C VAL A 122 -4.25 10.61 -36.72
N PHE A 123 -3.15 9.86 -36.84
CA PHE A 123 -1.96 10.05 -35.99
C PHE A 123 -0.70 10.33 -36.78
N ALA A 124 -0.10 11.49 -36.50
CA ALA A 124 1.34 11.64 -36.55
C ALA A 124 1.90 11.11 -35.23
N ILE A 125 2.45 9.90 -35.23
CA ILE A 125 3.21 9.37 -34.08
C ILE A 125 4.36 10.36 -33.84
N ARG A 126 4.33 11.15 -32.76
CA ARG A 126 5.55 11.77 -32.25
C ARG A 126 6.42 10.64 -31.74
N ARG A 127 7.26 10.09 -32.62
CA ARG A 127 8.21 9.06 -32.24
C ARG A 127 9.23 9.73 -31.32
N PRO A 128 9.33 9.35 -30.04
CA PRO A 128 10.45 9.75 -29.20
C PRO A 128 11.75 9.37 -29.91
N THR A 129 12.78 10.18 -29.68
CA THR A 129 14.12 9.95 -30.22
C THR A 129 14.79 8.71 -29.65
N HIS A 130 14.30 8.20 -28.51
CA HIS A 130 14.78 6.99 -27.84
C HIS A 130 13.95 5.76 -28.20
N THR A 131 14.54 4.57 -28.01
CA THR A 131 13.93 3.29 -28.40
C THR A 131 12.72 2.94 -27.53
N TRP A 132 11.63 2.48 -28.17
CA TRP A 132 10.43 1.94 -27.50
C TRP A 132 10.59 0.52 -26.93
N ARG A 133 11.73 -0.12 -27.19
CA ARG A 133 11.97 -1.49 -26.72
C ARG A 133 12.10 -1.46 -25.20
N SER A 134 11.07 -1.93 -24.51
CA SER A 134 11.13 -2.21 -23.07
C SER A 134 12.36 -3.08 -22.79
N GLN A 135 13.18 -2.64 -21.84
CA GLN A 135 14.19 -3.48 -21.22
C GLN A 135 13.50 -4.48 -20.28
N SER A 136 12.60 -5.31 -20.80
CA SER A 136 11.87 -6.28 -20.00
C SER A 136 12.90 -7.21 -19.31
N ARG A 137 12.99 -7.08 -17.98
CA ARG A 137 13.82 -7.83 -17.00
C ARG A 137 14.85 -8.80 -17.60
N VAL A 138 16.01 -8.27 -18.01
CA VAL A 138 17.24 -9.06 -17.98
C VAL A 138 17.83 -8.98 -16.56
N SER A 139 17.05 -9.41 -15.56
CA SER A 139 17.62 -9.88 -14.31
C SER A 139 17.92 -11.36 -14.52
N ARG A 140 18.90 -11.65 -15.39
CA ARG A 140 19.66 -12.89 -15.19
C ARG A 140 20.19 -12.76 -13.78
N LEU A 141 19.76 -13.64 -12.87
CA LEU A 141 20.54 -13.93 -11.68
C LEU A 141 21.99 -14.01 -12.16
N PHE A 142 22.85 -13.10 -11.70
CA PHE A 142 24.26 -13.38 -11.69
C PHE A 142 24.38 -14.58 -10.76
N MET A 143 24.31 -15.79 -11.31
CA MET A 143 24.89 -16.95 -10.67
C MET A 143 26.36 -16.60 -10.48
N ILE A 144 26.71 -16.22 -9.26
CA ILE A 144 28.09 -16.22 -8.82
C ILE A 144 28.55 -17.67 -8.98
N PRO A 145 29.51 -17.98 -9.86
CA PRO A 145 30.06 -19.32 -9.89
C PRO A 145 30.78 -19.53 -8.56
N SER A 146 30.35 -20.53 -7.81
CA SER A 146 31.05 -21.05 -6.65
C SER A 146 32.37 -21.67 -7.11
N THR A 147 33.39 -20.82 -7.31
CA THR A 147 34.76 -21.29 -7.41
C THR A 147 35.24 -21.62 -6.00
N SER A 148 35.37 -22.93 -5.74
CA SER A 148 36.15 -23.45 -4.63
C SER A 148 37.53 -22.80 -4.61
N PHE A 149 37.88 -22.15 -3.51
CA PHE A 149 39.29 -22.03 -3.12
C PHE A 149 39.40 -22.33 -1.63
N ASN A 150 39.86 -23.54 -1.37
CA ASN A 150 40.35 -24.00 -0.10
C ASN A 150 41.72 -23.34 0.12
N SER A 151 41.88 -22.59 1.20
CA SER A 151 43.20 -22.46 1.83
C SER A 151 43.01 -22.16 3.32
N HIS A 152 43.58 -23.06 4.11
CA HIS A 152 43.66 -22.99 5.55
C HIS A 152 44.60 -21.86 5.97
N SER A 153 44.20 -21.10 6.97
CA SER A 153 45.15 -20.62 7.98
C SER A 153 44.41 -20.39 9.30
N ARG A 154 44.83 -21.18 10.28
CA ARG A 154 44.37 -21.28 11.66
C ARG A 154 45.18 -20.29 12.51
N THR A 155 44.53 -19.37 13.23
CA THR A 155 45.08 -18.74 14.46
C THR A 155 43.95 -18.33 15.43
N THR A 156 43.65 -19.26 16.32
CA THR A 156 43.41 -19.21 17.78
C THR A 156 43.26 -17.87 18.55
N SER A 157 42.14 -17.80 19.31
CA SER A 157 41.93 -17.34 20.71
C SER A 157 41.50 -15.90 21.11
N GLN A 158 40.38 -15.90 21.87
CA GLN A 158 40.03 -15.14 23.10
C GLN A 158 39.87 -13.61 23.01
N SER A 159 38.94 -12.91 23.68
CA SER A 159 37.82 -13.23 24.59
C SER A 159 36.96 -11.95 24.83
N ASP A 160 35.78 -12.15 25.42
CA ASP A 160 35.01 -11.26 26.33
C ASP A 160 34.13 -10.05 25.86
N GLU A 161 32.82 -10.32 25.95
CA GLU A 161 31.74 -9.62 26.70
C GLU A 161 31.19 -8.19 26.40
N HIS A 162 29.85 -8.15 26.49
CA HIS A 162 28.91 -7.09 26.93
C HIS A 162 28.56 -5.90 26.01
N HIS A 163 27.30 -5.87 25.48
CA HIS A 163 26.27 -4.87 25.88
C HIS A 163 24.86 -5.09 25.25
N GLN A 164 23.89 -5.30 26.17
CA GLN A 164 22.54 -4.73 26.26
C GLN A 164 21.47 -4.96 25.16
N GLN A 165 20.53 -5.86 25.47
CA GLN A 165 19.16 -5.86 24.95
C GLN A 165 18.40 -4.63 25.47
N LYS A 166 17.80 -3.84 24.58
CA LYS A 166 16.74 -2.88 24.92
C LYS A 166 15.41 -3.37 24.34
N SER A 167 14.41 -3.46 25.21
CA SER A 167 13.02 -3.79 24.92
C SER A 167 12.37 -2.70 24.07
N ASN A 168 11.96 -3.05 22.85
CA ASN A 168 11.11 -2.20 22.01
C ASN A 168 9.64 -2.38 22.40
N THR A 169 9.24 -1.74 23.49
CA THR A 169 7.83 -1.50 23.81
C THR A 169 7.57 -0.02 23.60
N ASP A 170 7.39 0.43 22.36
CA ASP A 170 6.87 1.77 22.03
C ASP A 170 6.69 1.89 20.50
N LEU A 171 5.71 1.17 19.95
CA LEU A 171 5.29 1.36 18.56
C LEU A 171 3.77 1.39 18.46
N ILE A 172 3.16 2.37 19.14
CA ILE A 172 1.90 2.93 18.67
C ILE A 172 2.28 4.19 17.88
N PRO A 173 2.16 4.21 16.54
CA PRO A 173 2.37 5.42 15.76
C PRO A 173 1.48 6.55 16.28
N ARG A 174 2.07 7.71 16.58
CA ARG A 174 1.40 8.92 17.13
C ARG A 174 0.18 9.37 16.30
N GLU A 175 0.14 9.01 15.03
CA GLU A 175 -0.96 9.22 14.09
C GLU A 175 -2.27 8.53 14.55
N LEU A 176 -2.20 7.36 15.20
CA LEU A 176 -3.39 6.66 15.71
C LEU A 176 -3.90 7.26 17.03
N ALA A 177 -3.02 7.84 17.84
CA ALA A 177 -3.41 8.52 19.09
C ALA A 177 -4.30 9.76 18.82
N LEU A 178 -4.02 10.48 17.73
CA LEU A 178 -4.83 11.62 17.27
C LEU A 178 -6.23 11.24 16.80
N LEU A 179 -6.44 9.97 16.41
CA LEU A 179 -7.77 9.47 16.05
C LEU A 179 -8.62 9.16 17.29
N PHE A 180 -8.00 8.87 18.43
CA PHE A 180 -8.67 8.63 19.71
C PHE A 180 -8.85 9.89 20.56
N SER A 181 -8.09 10.96 20.33
CA SER A 181 -8.22 12.23 21.07
C SER A 181 -9.37 13.12 20.59
N LYS A 182 -9.96 12.84 19.41
CA LYS A 182 -11.07 13.64 18.85
C LYS A 182 -12.48 13.15 19.22
N THR A 183 -12.59 12.09 20.02
CA THR A 183 -13.88 11.61 20.54
C THR A 183 -13.90 11.70 22.06
N GLN A 184 -13.79 12.90 22.60
CA GLN A 184 -14.13 13.20 23.98
C GLN A 184 -14.81 14.57 24.03
N PHE A 185 -16.09 14.55 24.43
CA PHE A 185 -16.93 15.69 24.81
C PHE A 185 -17.23 16.75 23.75
N GLU A 186 -18.25 16.50 22.93
CA GLU A 186 -19.26 17.53 22.67
C GLU A 186 -20.60 17.00 23.20
N LYS A 187 -21.25 17.85 24.01
CA LYS A 187 -22.50 17.62 24.74
C LYS A 187 -23.71 17.64 23.81
#